data_AF-A0A3P8KS81-F1
#
_entry.id   AF-A0A3P8KS81-F1
#
_cell.length_a   1.000
_cell.length_b   1.000
_cell.length_c   1.000
_cell.angle_alpha   90.00
_cell.angle_beta   90.00
_cell.angle_gamma   90.00
#
_symmetry.space_group_name_H-M   'P 1'
#
loop_
_entity.id
_entity.type
_entity.pdbx_description
1 polymer ?
#
loop_
_entity_poly.entity_id
_entity_poly.type
_entity_poly.pdbx_seq_one_letter_code
_entity_poly.pdbx_strand_id
1 'polypeptide(L)' 'MSSTDPCPEDHARAIRIAERQDLFDELLRVAGVAPEPAAITQPIPVIARTEQPESWLSAG' A
#
# COMPACT_ATOMS: atom_id res chain seq x y z
N MET A 1 10.28 -4.07 -20.97
CA MET A 1 8.93 -4.59 -20.66
C MET A 1 9.04 -5.31 -19.33
N SER A 2 8.52 -4.72 -18.24
CA SER A 2 8.62 -5.31 -16.90
C SER A 2 7.59 -6.44 -16.81
N SER A 3 8.06 -7.67 -16.59
CA SER A 3 7.15 -8.80 -16.40
C SER A 3 6.31 -8.54 -15.15
N THR A 4 4.98 -8.59 -15.30
CA THR A 4 4.02 -8.52 -14.19
C THR A 4 3.77 -9.92 -13.65
N ASP A 5 4.82 -10.73 -13.56
CA ASP A 5 4.71 -12.04 -12.94
C ASP A 5 4.75 -11.82 -11.42
N PRO A 6 3.68 -12.17 -10.69
CA PRO A 6 3.70 -12.08 -9.24
C PRO A 6 4.83 -12.98 -8.73
N CYS A 7 5.83 -12.38 -8.09
CA CYS A 7 6.89 -13.15 -7.46
C CYS A 7 6.24 -13.99 -6.34
N PRO A 8 6.57 -15.28 -6.18
CA PRO A 8 6.04 -16.08 -5.08
C PRO A 8 6.26 -15.45 -3.68
N GLU A 9 7.32 -14.66 -3.54
CA GLU A 9 7.61 -13.89 -2.34
C GLU A 9 6.55 -12.80 -2.05
N ASP A 10 5.94 -12.21 -3.09
CA ASP A 10 4.89 -11.19 -2.93
C ASP A 10 3.61 -11.79 -2.31
N HIS A 11 3.28 -13.02 -2.68
CA HIS A 11 2.15 -13.74 -2.11
C HIS A 11 2.39 -14.09 -0.63
N ALA A 12 3.58 -14.64 -0.33
CA ALA A 12 3.96 -14.94 1.06
C ALA A 12 4.04 -13.68 1.94
N ARG A 13 4.45 -12.55 1.36
CA ARG A 13 4.42 -11.24 2.03
C ARG A 13 2.99 -10.76 2.27
N ALA A 14 2.09 -10.89 1.29
CA ALA A 14 0.69 -10.50 1.43
C ALA A 14 -0.02 -11.29 2.54
N ILE A 15 0.21 -12.61 2.63
CA ILE A 15 -0.35 -13.45 3.70
C ILE A 15 0.11 -12.96 5.07
N ARG A 16 1.42 -12.75 5.27
CA ARG A 16 1.95 -12.25 6.54
C ARG A 16 1.39 -10.89 6.95
N ILE A 17 1.13 -10.02 5.97
CA ILE A 17 0.52 -8.71 6.23
C ILE A 17 -0.93 -8.87 6.67
N ALA A 18 -1.70 -9.74 6.02
CA ALA A 18 -3.09 -10.03 6.38
C ALA A 18 -3.19 -10.62 7.80
N GLU A 19 -2.39 -11.64 8.11
CA GLU A 19 -2.37 -12.26 9.45
C GLU A 19 -2.03 -11.26 10.55
N ARG A 20 -1.07 -10.36 10.28
CA ARG A 20 -0.70 -9.30 11.23
C ARG A 20 -1.83 -8.28 11.41
N GLN A 21 -2.56 -7.96 10.34
CA GLN A 21 -3.70 -7.04 10.39
C GLN A 21 -4.82 -7.63 11.26
N ASP A 22 -5.15 -8.91 11.06
CA ASP A 22 -6.17 -9.61 11.85
C ASP A 22 -5.85 -9.60 13.35
N LEU A 23 -4.58 -9.82 13.72
CA LEU A 23 -4.12 -9.73 15.12
C LEU A 23 -4.29 -8.31 15.69
N PHE A 24 -3.98 -7.29 14.90
CA PHE A 24 -4.15 -5.89 15.32
C PHE A 24 -5.62 -5.55 15.53
N ASP A 25 -6.48 -5.97 14.61
CA ASP A 25 -7.91 -5.71 14.67
C ASP A 25 -8.55 -6.40 15.88
N GLU A 26 -8.11 -7.63 16.21
CA GLU A 26 -8.54 -8.33 17.41
C GLU A 26 -8.11 -7.61 18.70
N LEU A 27 -6.88 -7.11 18.77
CA LEU A 27 -6.39 -6.34 19.91
C LEU A 27 -7.19 -5.04 20.09
N LEU A 28 -7.49 -4.34 19.00
CA LEU A 28 -8.31 -3.13 19.03
C LEU A 28 -9.74 -3.42 19.51
N ARG A 29 -10.33 -4.53 19.02
CA ARG A 29 -11.64 -5.01 19.46
C ARG A 29 -11.67 -5.31 20.96
N VAL A 30 -10.68 -6.05 21.48
CA VAL A 30 -10.58 -6.39 22.90
C VAL A 30 -10.36 -5.15 23.77
N ALA A 31 -9.54 -4.21 23.30
CA ALA A 31 -9.30 -2.95 23.99
C ALA A 31 -10.52 -2.00 23.96
N GLY A 32 -11.55 -2.29 23.15
CA GLY A 32 -12.69 -1.41 22.93
C GLY A 32 -12.30 -0.10 22.22
N VAL A 33 -11.15 -0.08 21.56
CA VAL A 33 -10.64 1.08 20.83
C VAL A 33 -11.02 0.94 19.37
N ALA A 34 -11.93 1.78 18.89
CA ALA A 34 -12.13 1.97 17.47
C ALA A 34 -11.16 3.07 16.99
N PRO A 35 -10.12 2.76 16.19
CA PRO A 35 -9.31 3.81 15.62
C PRO A 35 -10.18 4.63 14.66
N GLU A 36 -10.23 5.95 14.87
CA GLU A 36 -10.86 6.85 13.91
C GLU A 36 -10.17 6.68 12.56
N PRO A 37 -10.92 6.41 11.47
CA PRO A 37 -10.32 6.36 10.15
C PRO A 37 -9.60 7.69 9.90
N ALA A 38 -8.36 7.63 9.42
CA ALA A 38 -7.60 8.82 9.09
C ALA A 38 -8.45 9.68 8.15
N ALA A 39 -8.90 10.84 8.64
CA ALA A 39 -9.70 11.74 7.84
C ALA A 39 -8.85 12.14 6.64
N ILE A 40 -9.26 11.71 5.45
CA ILE A 40 -8.69 12.18 4.18
C ILE A 40 -9.20 13.62 4.01
N THR A 41 -8.61 14.54 4.76
CA THR A 41 -8.99 15.97 4.79
C THR A 41 -8.50 16.71 3.56
N GLN A 42 -7.60 16.09 2.79
CA GLN A 42 -7.00 16.66 1.60
C GLN A 42 -7.25 15.76 0.40
N PRO A 43 -7.71 16.31 -0.74
CA PRO A 43 -7.79 15.56 -1.99
C PRO A 43 -6.43 14.96 -2.35
N ILE A 44 -6.43 13.72 -2.85
CA ILE A 44 -5.22 13.12 -3.43
C ILE A 44 -4.82 13.99 -4.64
N PRO A 45 -3.59 14.51 -4.70
CA PRO A 45 -3.17 15.36 -5.81
C PRO A 45 -3.16 14.55 -7.11
N VAL A 46 -4.01 14.95 -8.05
CA VAL A 46 -4.01 14.39 -9.40
C VAL A 46 -2.93 15.14 -10.20
N ILE A 47 -1.77 14.51 -10.38
CA ILE A 47 -0.71 15.05 -11.23
C ILE A 47 -1.11 14.81 -12.70
N ALA A 48 -1.30 15.90 -13.46
CA ALA A 48 -1.50 15.81 -14.90
C ALA A 48 -0.25 15.20 -15.56
N ARG A 49 -0.43 14.25 -16.49
CA ARG A 49 0.67 13.60 -17.24
C ARG A 49 1.35 14.55 -18.25
N THR A 50 1.47 15.83 -17.96
CA THR A 50 2.11 16.82 -18.84
C THR A 50 3.62 16.89 -18.64
N GLU A 51 4.12 16.48 -17.48
CA GLU A 51 5.54 16.31 -17.23
C GLU A 51 5.81 14.82 -17.09
N GLN A 52 6.20 14.22 -18.21
CA GLN A 52 6.77 12.87 -18.21
C GLN A 52 7.99 12.92 -17.28
N PRO A 53 8.00 12.24 -16.12
CA PRO A 53 9.17 12.24 -15.26
C PRO A 53 10.36 11.73 -16.08
N GLU A 54 11.50 12.41 -15.99
CA GLU A 54 12.72 11.94 -16.62
C GLU A 54 12.94 10.49 -16.20
N SER A 55 12.83 9.62 -17.20
CA SER A 55 12.87 8.19 -17.02
C SER A 55 14.24 7.81 -16.47
N TRP A 56 14.26 7.26 -15.26
CA TRP A 56 15.48 6.68 -14.65
C TRP A 56 16.02 5.49 -15.47
N LEU A 57 15.26 5.00 -16.46
CA LEU A 57 15.67 3.96 -17.41
C LEU A 57 16.52 4.48 -18.58
N SER A 58 16.69 5.79 -18.74
CA SER A 58 17.48 6.38 -19.84
C SER A 58 18.95 6.65 -19.45
N ALA A 59 19.33 6.39 -18.19
CA ALA A 59 20.71 6.47 -17.72
C ALA A 59 21.40 5.09 -17.87
N GLY A 60 21.53 4.64 -19.11
CA GLY A 60 22.23 3.40 -19.49
C GLY A 60 23.12 3.65 -20.70
#